data_AF-A0A418XCN5-F1
#
_entry.id   AF-A0A418XCN5-F1
#
_cell.length_a   1.000
_cell.length_b   1.000
_cell.length_c   1.000
_cell.angle_alpha   90.00
_cell.angle_beta   90.00
_cell.angle_gamma   90.00
#
_symmetry.space_group_name_H-M   'P 1'
#
loop_
_entity.id
_entity.type
_entity.pdbx_description
1 polymer ?
#
loop_
_entity_poly.entity_id
_entity_poly.type
_entity_poly.pdbx_seq_one_letter_code
_entity_poly.pdbx_strand_id
1 'polypeptide(L)'
;MSNKQVVKQAMVFSQAELEQRQEVAKERIISGYYQEYSHTGGRWVFPAAAPTESFSNFEAFLDFVGEMAVKGIKRFPHESPWHSPTLWQVTYYKPDKDIAELIEQSNQEVEQAYRQEVEDFNQAQIDLLTEQLFEQEKRKQQKLIEEKEAKQLAAARVEAEKYVKSQLAAGAK
;
A
#
# COMPACT_ATOMS: atom_id res chain seq x y z
N MET A 1 21.07 15.58 4.23
CA MET A 1 20.39 16.20 3.07
C MET A 1 18.90 16.02 3.28
N SER A 2 18.13 17.09 3.50
CA SER A 2 16.67 16.98 3.66
C SER A 2 16.06 16.82 2.27
N ASN A 3 15.55 15.62 1.97
CA ASN A 3 14.81 15.34 0.75
C ASN A 3 13.50 16.13 0.86
N LYS A 4 13.35 17.24 0.13
CA LYS A 4 12.10 18.00 0.13
C LYS A 4 11.03 17.13 -0.54
N GLN A 5 10.08 16.66 0.27
CA GLN A 5 8.91 15.96 -0.25
C GLN A 5 8.08 16.94 -1.09
N VAL A 6 7.69 16.51 -2.29
CA VAL A 6 6.91 17.31 -3.25
C VAL A 6 5.51 16.72 -3.32
N VAL A 7 4.49 17.60 -3.29
CA VAL A 7 3.10 17.21 -3.48
C VAL A 7 2.93 16.64 -4.89
N LYS A 8 2.39 15.43 -4.97
CA LYS A 8 2.10 14.73 -6.22
C LYS A 8 0.66 14.97 -6.64
N GLN A 9 0.37 14.68 -7.91
CA GLN A 9 -1.00 14.66 -8.40
C GLN A 9 -1.84 13.64 -7.63
N ALA A 10 -3.09 13.99 -7.34
CA ALA A 10 -4.03 13.09 -6.68
C ALA A 10 -4.19 11.78 -7.47
N MET A 11 -4.24 10.68 -6.74
CA MET A 11 -4.56 9.38 -7.29
C MET A 11 -6.05 9.29 -7.57
N VAL A 12 -6.41 8.70 -8.70
CA VAL A 12 -7.80 8.49 -9.12
C VAL A 12 -8.03 7.00 -9.24
N PHE A 13 -9.16 6.54 -8.71
CA PHE A 13 -9.56 5.14 -8.83
C PHE A 13 -9.74 4.75 -10.30
N SER A 14 -9.03 3.72 -10.74
CA SER A 14 -9.09 3.21 -12.11
C SER A 14 -9.73 1.83 -12.15
N GLN A 15 -10.80 1.69 -12.95
CA GLN A 15 -11.46 0.40 -13.15
C GLN A 15 -10.53 -0.62 -13.82
N ALA A 16 -9.72 -0.18 -14.80
CA ALA A 16 -8.77 -1.06 -15.48
C ALA A 16 -7.66 -1.54 -14.53
N GLU A 17 -7.22 -0.69 -13.59
CA GLU A 17 -6.24 -1.10 -12.58
C GLU A 17 -6.85 -2.06 -11.57
N LEU A 18 -8.10 -1.83 -11.15
CA LEU A 18 -8.83 -2.77 -10.31
C LEU A 18 -8.91 -4.15 -10.95
N GLU A 19 -9.35 -4.22 -12.22
CA GLU A 19 -9.47 -5.47 -12.98
C GLU A 19 -8.13 -6.21 -13.08
N GLN A 20 -7.03 -5.48 -13.34
CA GLN A 20 -5.70 -6.06 -13.37
C GLN A 20 -5.30 -6.63 -12.00
N ARG A 21 -5.55 -5.89 -10.92
CA ARG A 21 -5.24 -6.34 -9.54
C ARG A 21 -6.08 -7.57 -9.16
N GLN A 22 -7.35 -7.60 -9.54
CA GLN A 22 -8.25 -8.74 -9.33
C GLN A 22 -7.81 -9.97 -10.12
N GLU A 23 -7.38 -9.81 -11.38
CA GLU A 23 -6.89 -10.96 -12.17
C GLU A 23 -5.61 -11.55 -11.56
N VAL A 24 -4.69 -10.71 -11.07
CA VAL A 24 -3.50 -11.18 -10.34
C VAL A 24 -3.89 -11.92 -9.06
N ALA A 25 -4.88 -11.43 -8.31
CA ALA A 25 -5.35 -12.09 -7.09
C ALA A 25 -6.01 -13.44 -7.40
N LYS A 26 -6.83 -13.50 -8.45
CA LYS A 26 -7.43 -14.73 -8.95
C LYS A 26 -6.38 -15.76 -9.38
N GLU A 27 -5.35 -15.34 -10.11
CA GLU A 27 -4.25 -16.23 -10.51
C GLU A 27 -3.55 -16.82 -9.28
N ARG A 28 -3.29 -16.03 -8.24
CA ARG A 28 -2.72 -16.51 -6.96
C ARG A 28 -3.61 -17.51 -6.25
N ILE A 29 -4.93 -17.37 -6.32
CA ILE A 29 -5.87 -18.34 -5.74
C ILE A 29 -5.79 -19.67 -6.47
N ILE A 30 -5.77 -19.64 -7.81
CA ILE A 30 -5.80 -20.83 -8.66
C ILE A 30 -4.47 -21.57 -8.67
N SER A 31 -3.36 -20.85 -8.81
CA SER A 31 -2.01 -21.41 -8.97
C SER A 31 -1.22 -21.53 -7.67
N GLY A 32 -1.67 -20.81 -6.63
CA GLY A 32 -0.95 -20.68 -5.37
C GLY A 32 0.08 -19.56 -5.37
N TYR A 33 0.62 -19.29 -4.19
CA TYR A 33 1.67 -18.29 -3.99
C TYR A 33 2.61 -18.71 -2.88
N TYR A 34 3.85 -18.23 -2.94
CA TYR A 34 4.83 -18.44 -1.88
C TYR A 34 4.67 -17.36 -0.80
N GLN A 35 4.40 -17.77 0.42
CA GLN A 35 4.32 -16.88 1.58
C GLN A 35 5.61 -17.00 2.39
N GLU A 36 6.38 -15.93 2.46
CA GLU A 36 7.56 -15.83 3.30
C GLU A 36 7.17 -15.41 4.72
N TYR A 37 7.77 -16.05 5.73
CA TYR A 37 7.64 -15.68 7.13
C TYR A 37 9.00 -15.23 7.64
N SER A 38 9.02 -14.09 8.35
CA SER A 38 10.24 -13.37 8.72
C SER A 38 11.29 -14.18 9.49
N HIS A 39 10.91 -15.30 10.11
CA HIS A 39 11.78 -16.09 10.99
C HIS A 39 11.75 -17.61 10.77
N THR A 40 10.91 -18.13 9.87
CA THR A 40 10.70 -19.58 9.71
C THR A 40 10.81 -20.06 8.27
N GLY A 41 11.41 -19.26 7.39
CA GLY A 41 11.40 -19.50 5.95
C GLY A 41 10.02 -19.20 5.35
N GLY A 42 9.73 -19.74 4.17
CA GLY A 42 8.41 -19.58 3.55
C GLY A 42 7.79 -20.91 3.16
N ARG A 43 6.51 -20.87 2.78
CA ARG A 43 5.78 -22.03 2.28
C ARG A 43 4.91 -21.66 1.10
N TRP A 44 4.69 -22.62 0.22
CA TRP A 44 3.63 -22.52 -0.79
C TRP A 44 2.26 -22.62 -0.13
N VAL A 45 1.36 -21.75 -0.54
CA VAL A 45 -0.05 -21.73 -0.14
C VAL A 45 -0.88 -21.95 -1.40
N PHE A 46 -1.80 -22.93 -1.36
CA PHE A 46 -2.67 -23.28 -2.48
C PHE A 46 -4.15 -23.13 -2.08
N PRO A 47 -4.74 -21.93 -2.17
CA PRO A 47 -6.11 -21.69 -1.69
C PRO A 47 -7.17 -22.53 -2.41
N ALA A 48 -6.99 -22.78 -3.71
CA ALA A 48 -7.89 -23.59 -4.53
C ALA A 48 -7.70 -25.11 -4.37
N ALA A 49 -6.67 -25.57 -3.65
CA ALA A 49 -6.46 -26.99 -3.38
C ALA A 49 -7.38 -27.47 -2.25
N ALA A 50 -8.01 -28.62 -2.45
CA ALA A 50 -8.63 -29.38 -1.37
C ALA A 50 -7.54 -29.98 -0.46
N PRO A 51 -7.86 -30.43 0.76
CA PRO A 51 -6.91 -31.19 1.57
C PRO A 51 -6.36 -32.39 0.79
N THR A 52 -5.07 -32.70 0.98
CA THR A 52 -4.46 -33.90 0.41
C THR A 52 -5.11 -35.15 1.01
N GLU A 53 -5.74 -35.95 0.17
CA GLU A 53 -6.35 -37.19 0.58
C GLU A 53 -5.31 -38.31 0.61
N SER A 54 -5.38 -39.14 1.64
CA SER A 54 -4.36 -40.15 1.96
C SER A 54 -5.00 -41.52 2.17
N PHE A 55 -4.47 -42.54 1.50
CA PHE A 55 -5.02 -43.88 1.49
C PHE A 55 -3.92 -44.90 1.79
N SER A 56 -4.17 -45.89 2.64
CA SER A 56 -3.26 -47.01 2.92
C SER A 56 -3.55 -48.25 2.07
N ASN A 57 -4.55 -48.17 1.19
CA ASN A 57 -4.97 -49.24 0.29
C ASN A 57 -5.12 -48.65 -1.12
N PHE A 58 -4.52 -49.32 -2.11
CA PHE A 58 -4.56 -48.92 -3.50
C PHE A 58 -5.97 -48.97 -4.11
N GLU A 59 -6.79 -49.97 -3.76
CA GLU A 59 -8.16 -50.09 -4.29
C GLU A 59 -9.02 -48.90 -3.82
N ALA A 60 -8.92 -48.53 -2.53
CA ALA A 60 -9.62 -47.37 -2.00
C ALA A 60 -9.16 -46.04 -2.65
N PHE A 61 -7.87 -45.95 -2.99
CA PHE A 61 -7.35 -44.82 -3.76
C PHE A 61 -7.94 -44.76 -5.17
N LEU A 62 -8.04 -45.89 -5.87
CA LEU A 62 -8.64 -45.96 -7.21
C LEU A 62 -10.13 -45.62 -7.19
N ASP A 63 -10.88 -46.15 -6.23
CA ASP A 63 -12.30 -45.84 -6.04
C ASP A 63 -12.50 -44.32 -5.85
N PHE A 64 -11.67 -43.70 -4.99
CA PHE A 64 -11.71 -42.26 -4.77
C PHE A 64 -11.38 -41.45 -6.03
N VAL A 65 -10.34 -41.84 -6.78
CA VAL A 65 -9.98 -41.19 -8.05
C VAL A 65 -11.13 -41.31 -9.06
N GLY A 66 -11.77 -42.47 -9.14
CA GLY A 66 -12.94 -42.70 -9.98
C GLY A 66 -14.13 -41.82 -9.58
N GLU A 67 -14.39 -41.69 -8.28
CA GLU A 67 -15.45 -40.83 -7.76
C GLU A 67 -15.21 -39.35 -8.11
N MET A 68 -13.99 -38.84 -7.93
CA MET A 68 -13.64 -37.47 -8.28
C MET A 68 -13.79 -37.21 -9.79
N ALA A 69 -13.40 -38.19 -10.63
CA ALA A 69 -13.57 -38.10 -12.07
C ALA A 69 -15.06 -38.06 -12.48
N VAL A 70 -15.91 -38.88 -11.86
CA VAL A 70 -17.37 -38.87 -12.08
C VAL A 70 -17.98 -37.53 -11.66
N LYS A 71 -17.49 -36.94 -10.57
CA LYS A 71 -17.88 -35.60 -10.11
C LYS A 71 -17.32 -34.46 -10.99
N GLY A 72 -16.48 -34.77 -11.97
CA GLY A 72 -15.83 -33.77 -12.84
C GLY A 72 -14.76 -32.94 -12.12
N ILE A 73 -14.35 -33.33 -10.91
CA ILE A 73 -13.36 -32.59 -10.13
C ILE A 73 -11.97 -32.94 -10.66
N LYS A 74 -11.23 -31.90 -11.05
CA LYS A 74 -9.89 -32.06 -11.62
C LYS A 74 -8.85 -32.22 -10.51
N ARG A 75 -7.86 -33.08 -10.78
CA ARG A 75 -6.66 -33.19 -9.95
C ARG A 75 -5.94 -31.84 -9.90
N PHE A 76 -5.42 -31.47 -8.74
CA PHE A 76 -4.63 -30.26 -8.57
C PHE A 76 -3.24 -30.46 -9.22
N PRO A 77 -2.84 -29.62 -10.18
CA PRO A 77 -1.64 -29.86 -10.98
C PRO A 77 -0.34 -29.41 -10.31
N HIS A 78 -0.41 -28.50 -9.32
CA HIS A 78 0.77 -27.94 -8.65
C HIS A 78 1.27 -28.80 -7.50
N GLU A 79 0.50 -29.81 -7.09
CA GLU A 79 0.96 -30.87 -6.19
C GLU A 79 1.00 -32.20 -6.93
N SER A 80 2.20 -32.80 -6.97
CA SER A 80 2.39 -34.12 -7.54
C SER A 80 1.75 -35.16 -6.64
N PRO A 81 1.00 -36.13 -7.19
CA PRO A 81 0.57 -37.29 -6.43
C PRO A 81 1.81 -37.98 -5.88
N TRP A 82 1.72 -38.41 -4.63
CA TRP A 82 2.82 -39.06 -3.96
C TRP A 82 2.40 -40.46 -3.54
N HIS A 83 3.32 -41.42 -3.64
CA HIS A 83 3.05 -42.76 -3.15
C HIS A 83 4.29 -43.39 -2.54
N SER A 84 4.04 -44.36 -1.66
CA SER A 84 5.01 -45.27 -1.08
C SER A 84 4.38 -46.67 -1.02
N PRO A 85 5.10 -47.72 -0.60
CA PRO A 85 4.54 -49.08 -0.54
C PRO A 85 3.27 -49.23 0.30
N THR A 86 2.99 -48.30 1.23
CA THR A 86 1.88 -48.39 2.18
C THR A 86 0.98 -47.15 2.19
N LEU A 87 1.19 -46.20 1.28
CA LEU A 87 0.49 -44.91 1.31
C LEU A 87 0.40 -44.32 -0.09
N TRP A 88 -0.78 -43.87 -0.48
CA TRP A 88 -1.09 -43.15 -1.71
C TRP A 88 -1.73 -41.81 -1.35
N GLN A 89 -1.26 -40.75 -1.98
CA GLN A 89 -1.71 -39.38 -1.73
C GLN A 89 -2.02 -38.65 -3.03
N VAL A 90 -3.11 -37.89 -3.01
CA VAL A 90 -3.52 -37.06 -4.15
C VAL A 90 -4.26 -35.83 -3.66
N THR A 91 -4.03 -34.71 -4.36
CA THR A 91 -4.73 -33.46 -4.13
C THR A 91 -5.60 -33.13 -5.34
N TYR A 92 -6.82 -32.67 -5.08
CA TYR A 92 -7.77 -32.20 -6.09
C TYR A 92 -8.03 -30.70 -5.91
N TYR A 93 -8.59 -30.06 -6.93
CA TYR A 93 -9.21 -28.74 -6.74
C TYR A 93 -10.38 -28.86 -5.77
N LYS A 94 -10.64 -27.78 -5.03
CA LYS A 94 -11.93 -27.57 -4.39
C LYS A 94 -13.05 -27.55 -5.45
N PRO A 95 -14.31 -27.83 -5.07
CA PRO A 95 -15.44 -27.63 -5.96
C PRO A 95 -15.47 -26.23 -6.59
N ASP A 96 -15.92 -26.13 -7.84
CA ASP A 96 -15.95 -24.86 -8.59
C ASP A 96 -16.71 -23.74 -7.84
N LYS A 97 -17.77 -24.10 -7.09
CA LYS A 97 -18.51 -23.16 -6.24
C LYS A 97 -17.63 -22.54 -5.16
N ASP A 98 -16.85 -23.36 -4.47
CA ASP A 98 -15.98 -22.91 -3.38
C ASP A 98 -14.84 -22.05 -3.93
N ILE A 99 -14.32 -22.38 -5.11
CA ILE A 99 -13.30 -21.56 -5.79
C ILE A 99 -13.90 -20.22 -6.23
N ALA A 100 -15.13 -20.21 -6.75
CA ALA A 100 -15.83 -18.99 -7.13
C ALA A 100 -16.07 -18.06 -5.92
N GLU A 101 -16.48 -18.63 -4.78
CA GLU A 101 -16.64 -17.88 -3.52
C GLU A 101 -15.30 -17.27 -3.04
N LEU A 102 -14.20 -18.04 -3.11
CA LEU A 102 -12.87 -17.53 -2.78
C LEU A 102 -12.45 -16.37 -3.69
N ILE A 103 -12.72 -16.47 -4.99
CA ILE A 103 -12.41 -15.41 -5.96
C ILE A 103 -13.28 -14.18 -5.69
N GLU A 104 -14.57 -14.35 -5.43
CA GLU A 104 -15.48 -13.24 -5.15
C GLU A 104 -15.07 -12.49 -3.88
N GLN A 105 -14.78 -13.21 -2.80
CA GLN A 105 -14.28 -12.61 -1.56
C GLN A 105 -12.97 -11.85 -1.82
N SER A 106 -12.02 -12.47 -2.54
CA SER A 106 -10.76 -11.82 -2.85
C SER A 106 -10.93 -10.57 -3.71
N ASN A 107 -11.86 -10.58 -4.66
CA ASN A 107 -12.15 -9.41 -5.49
C ASN A 107 -12.68 -8.23 -4.65
N GLN A 108 -13.54 -8.51 -3.67
CA GLN A 108 -14.04 -7.50 -2.73
C GLN A 108 -12.92 -6.94 -1.85
N GLU A 109 -12.06 -7.82 -1.31
CA GLU A 109 -10.91 -7.42 -0.49
C GLU A 109 -9.92 -6.55 -1.29
N VAL A 110 -9.63 -6.93 -2.54
CA VAL A 110 -8.76 -6.16 -3.45
C VAL A 110 -9.36 -4.79 -3.77
N GLU A 111 -10.67 -4.73 -4.05
CA GLU A 111 -11.33 -3.46 -4.32
C GLU A 111 -11.29 -2.54 -3.09
N GLN A 112 -11.64 -3.06 -1.92
CA GLN A 112 -11.61 -2.28 -0.68
C GLN A 112 -10.20 -1.79 -0.37
N ALA A 113 -9.20 -2.65 -0.51
CA ALA A 113 -7.80 -2.28 -0.30
C ALA A 113 -7.33 -1.19 -1.29
N TYR A 114 -7.71 -1.29 -2.57
CA TYR A 114 -7.35 -0.27 -3.56
C TYR A 114 -8.06 1.07 -3.30
N ARG A 115 -9.35 1.04 -2.90
CA ARG A 115 -10.06 2.26 -2.50
C ARG A 115 -9.39 2.94 -1.31
N GLN A 116 -9.00 2.15 -0.30
CA GLN A 116 -8.28 2.66 0.86
C GLN A 116 -6.91 3.23 0.48
N GLU A 117 -6.15 2.55 -0.38
CA GLU A 117 -4.86 3.03 -0.89
C GLU A 117 -4.99 4.40 -1.57
N VAL A 118 -6.02 4.60 -2.40
CA VAL A 118 -6.30 5.88 -3.07
C VAL A 118 -6.63 6.97 -2.04
N GLU A 119 -7.46 6.66 -1.05
CA GLU A 119 -7.83 7.59 0.02
C GLU A 119 -6.62 7.99 0.87
N ASP A 120 -5.87 7.01 1.37
CA ASP A 120 -4.67 7.21 2.19
C ASP A 120 -3.62 8.04 1.45
N PHE A 121 -3.39 7.73 0.16
CA PHE A 121 -2.45 8.48 -0.67
C PHE A 121 -2.89 9.94 -0.81
N ASN A 122 -4.16 10.17 -1.13
CA ASN A 122 -4.70 11.52 -1.34
C ASN A 122 -4.70 12.33 -0.05
N GLN A 123 -5.06 11.71 1.08
CA GLN A 123 -5.02 12.36 2.39
C GLN A 123 -3.58 12.76 2.75
N ALA A 124 -2.60 11.89 2.51
CA ALA A 124 -1.19 12.23 2.72
C ALA A 124 -0.72 13.40 1.82
N GLN A 125 -1.25 13.54 0.59
CA GLN A 125 -0.95 14.70 -0.26
C GLN A 125 -1.60 15.98 0.27
N ILE A 126 -2.82 15.90 0.79
CA ILE A 126 -3.52 17.04 1.41
C ILE A 126 -2.77 17.53 2.64
N ASP A 127 -2.35 16.61 3.52
CA ASP A 127 -1.61 16.94 4.73
C ASP A 127 -0.28 17.62 4.39
N LEU A 128 0.46 17.06 3.43
CA LEU A 128 1.72 17.64 2.95
C LEU A 128 1.51 19.04 2.34
N LEU A 129 0.49 19.22 1.50
CA LEU A 129 0.19 20.52 0.90
C LEU A 129 -0.20 21.55 1.98
N THR A 130 -0.98 21.13 2.98
CA THR A 130 -1.41 21.96 4.09
C THR A 130 -0.21 22.46 4.90
N GLU A 131 0.71 21.57 5.24
CA GLU A 131 1.96 21.94 5.93
C GLU A 131 2.80 22.93 5.11
N GLN A 132 2.93 22.68 3.80
CA GLN A 132 3.69 23.57 2.91
C GLN A 132 3.08 24.97 2.81
N LEU A 133 1.75 25.06 2.66
CA LEU A 133 1.03 26.34 2.62
C LEU A 133 1.12 27.09 3.95
N PHE A 134 1.02 26.37 5.07
CA PHE A 134 1.17 26.95 6.40
C PHE A 134 2.57 27.54 6.61
N GLU A 135 3.62 26.76 6.31
CA GLU A 135 5.00 27.24 6.43
C GLU A 135 5.31 28.39 5.46
N GLN A 136 4.69 28.40 4.27
CA GLN A 136 4.80 29.51 3.33
C GLN A 136 4.19 30.80 3.91
N GLU A 137 2.96 30.74 4.45
CA GLU A 137 2.29 31.92 5.00
C GLU A 137 3.01 32.41 6.27
N LYS A 138 3.47 31.51 7.13
CA LYS A 138 4.28 31.86 8.31
C LYS A 138 5.55 32.61 7.94
N ARG A 139 6.30 32.15 6.94
CA ARG A 139 7.51 32.85 6.45
C ARG A 139 7.18 34.21 5.86
N LYS A 140 6.05 34.34 5.16
CA LYS A 140 5.58 35.63 4.62
C LYS A 140 5.26 36.61 5.73
N GLN A 141 4.56 36.18 6.79
CA GLN A 141 4.28 37.02 7.95
C GLN A 141 5.54 37.43 8.69
N GLN A 142 6.51 36.52 8.89
CA GLN A 142 7.81 36.84 9.49
C GLN A 142 8.57 37.91 8.69
N LYS A 143 8.66 37.76 7.37
CA LYS A 143 9.29 38.77 6.50
C LYS A 143 8.61 40.13 6.59
N LEU A 144 7.28 40.18 6.67
CA LEU A 144 6.55 41.44 6.83
C LEU A 144 6.84 42.11 8.17
N ILE A 145 7.05 41.34 9.25
CA ILE A 145 7.44 41.86 10.57
C ILE A 145 8.88 42.39 10.50
N GLU A 146 9.81 41.60 9.98
CA GLU A 146 11.22 41.99 9.81
C GLU A 146 11.37 43.26 8.97
N GLU A 147 10.62 43.38 7.87
CA GLU A 147 10.61 44.59 7.04
C GLU A 147 10.04 45.82 7.77
N LYS A 148 9.01 45.63 8.62
CA LYS A 148 8.45 46.72 9.44
C LYS A 148 9.43 47.18 10.50
N GLU A 149 10.06 46.24 11.22
CA GLU A 149 11.07 46.55 12.23
C GLU A 149 12.29 47.24 11.61
N ALA A 150 12.77 46.76 10.46
CA ALA A 150 13.86 47.40 9.73
C ALA A 150 13.55 48.85 9.33
N LYS A 151 12.31 49.12 8.86
CA LYS A 151 11.86 50.48 8.54
C LYS A 151 11.79 51.39 9.77
N GLN A 152 11.26 50.88 10.89
CA GLN A 152 11.19 51.64 12.14
C GLN A 152 12.57 51.97 12.68
N LEU A 153 13.49 51.00 12.64
CA LEU A 153 14.87 51.18 13.09
C LEU A 153 15.64 52.17 12.20
N ALA A 154 15.42 52.13 10.88
CA ALA A 154 15.97 53.11 9.95
C ALA A 154 15.44 54.53 10.23
N ALA A 155 14.14 54.68 10.48
CA ALA A 155 13.54 55.99 10.82
C ALA A 155 14.08 56.54 12.15
N ALA A 156 14.15 55.70 13.19
CA ALA A 156 14.71 56.08 14.48
C ALA A 156 16.19 56.49 14.37
N ARG A 157 16.97 55.81 13.51
CA ARG A 157 18.35 56.17 13.24
C ARG A 157 18.48 57.55 12.58
N VAL A 158 17.63 57.87 11.61
CA VAL A 158 17.60 59.21 10.98
C VAL A 158 17.26 60.29 11.99
N GLU A 159 16.32 60.03 12.90
CA GLU A 159 15.93 60.97 13.95
C GLU A 159 17.06 61.17 14.99
N ALA A 160 17.71 60.09 15.42
CA ALA A 160 18.88 60.16 16.29
C ALA A 160 20.03 60.95 15.63
N GLU A 161 20.31 60.72 14.34
CA GLU A 161 21.32 61.47 13.58
C GLU A 161 20.99 62.97 13.49
N LYS A 162 19.72 63.32 13.28
CA LYS A 162 19.26 64.72 13.31
C LYS A 162 19.44 65.35 14.69
N TYR A 163 19.07 64.64 15.74
CA TYR A 163 19.21 65.12 17.12
C TYR A 163 20.68 65.39 17.47
N VAL A 164 21.58 64.45 17.19
CA VAL A 164 23.03 64.60 17.44
C VAL A 164 23.60 65.79 16.65
N LYS A 165 23.22 65.95 15.37
CA LYS A 165 23.62 67.12 14.57
C LYS A 165 23.13 68.44 15.18
N SER A 166 21.90 68.49 15.69
CA SER A 166 21.37 69.71 16.33
C SER A 166 22.13 70.07 17.62
N GLN A 167 22.51 69.08 18.42
CA GLN A 167 23.31 69.27 19.64
C GLN A 167 24.71 69.80 19.33
N LEU A 168 25.39 69.23 18.32
CA LEU A 168 26.71 69.68 17.89
C LEU A 168 26.68 71.12 17.34
N ALA A 169 25.61 71.51 16.64
CA ALA A 169 25.45 72.87 16.15
C ALA A 169 25.16 73.89 17.27
N ALA A 170 24.51 73.47 18.36
CA ALA A 170 24.22 74.31 19.52
C ALA A 170 25.43 74.50 20.45
N GLY A 171 26.32 73.50 20.56
CA GLY A 171 27.55 73.57 21.36
C GLY A 171 28.74 74.26 20.69
N ALA A 172 28.59 74.72 19.44
CA ALA A 172 29.61 75.43 18.67
C ALA A 172 29.45 76.98 18.72
N LYS A 173 28.65 77.49 19.67
CA LYS A 173 28.54 78.92 20.03
C LYS A 173 29.14 79.15 21.40
#